data_AF-A0A284VPU6-F1
#
_entry.id   AF-A0A284VPU6-F1
#
_cell.length_a   1.000
_cell.length_b   1.000
_cell.length_c   1.000
_cell.angle_alpha   90.00
_cell.angle_beta   90.00
_cell.angle_gamma   90.00
#
_symmetry.space_group_name_H-M   'P 1'
#
loop_
_entity.id
_entity.type
_entity.pdbx_description
1 polymer ?
#
loop_
_entity_poly.entity_id
_entity_poly.type
_entity_poly.pdbx_seq_one_letter_code
_entity_poly.pdbx_strand_id
1 'polypeptide(L)'
;MSQSLYAGLGAAGIPWFNGLKGGMDVLSGVTGGYIIGFIAASLIIGWFTDRYVKSRSFTGLFSLMLLGIAVIYLFGVIQLSIVLGVNAQRAFELGALPFIGVDLYKALIVATIAAAITPGTAYGSEIDSN
;
A
#
# COMPACT_ATOMS: atom_id res chain seq x y z
N MET A 1 -2.86 -10.77 -2.34
CA MET A 1 -2.94 -11.36 -3.70
C MET A 1 -3.74 -10.51 -4.68
N SER A 2 -4.84 -9.85 -4.27
CA SER A 2 -5.61 -8.94 -5.14
C SER A 2 -4.77 -7.85 -5.81
N GLN A 3 -3.80 -7.27 -5.09
CA GLN A 3 -2.91 -6.23 -5.64
C GLN A 3 -2.01 -6.73 -6.77
N SER A 4 -1.55 -7.98 -6.70
CA SER A 4 -0.77 -8.59 -7.79
C SER A 4 -1.62 -8.79 -9.03
N LEU A 5 -2.89 -9.15 -8.87
CA LEU A 5 -3.84 -9.27 -9.97
C LEU A 5 -4.16 -7.90 -10.58
N TYR A 6 -4.36 -6.88 -9.74
CA TYR A 6 -4.51 -5.48 -10.16
C TYR A 6 -3.30 -4.97 -10.96
N ALA A 7 -2.08 -5.27 -10.50
CA ALA A 7 -0.87 -4.86 -11.22
C ALA A 7 -0.70 -5.66 -12.53
N GLY A 8 -0.86 -6.99 -12.48
CA GLY A 8 -0.61 -7.88 -13.61
C GLY A 8 -1.58 -7.70 -14.77
N LEU A 9 -2.89 -7.64 -14.50
CA LEU A 9 -3.88 -7.40 -15.54
C LEU A 9 -3.82 -5.96 -16.07
N GLY A 10 -3.48 -4.99 -15.22
CA GLY A 10 -3.21 -3.63 -15.66
C GLY A 10 -2.01 -3.57 -16.60
N ALA A 11 -0.93 -4.29 -16.29
CA ALA A 11 0.25 -4.43 -17.17
C ALA A 11 -0.09 -5.11 -18.50
N ALA A 12 -1.04 -6.07 -18.49
CA ALA A 12 -1.54 -6.74 -19.69
C ALA A 12 -2.42 -5.84 -20.58
N GLY A 13 -2.72 -4.60 -20.15
CA GLY A 13 -3.40 -3.59 -20.96
C GLY A 13 -4.80 -3.21 -20.49
N ILE A 14 -5.29 -3.76 -19.36
CA ILE A 14 -6.60 -3.35 -18.82
C ILE A 14 -6.54 -1.88 -18.37
N PRO A 15 -7.43 -0.99 -18.86
CA PRO A 15 -7.34 0.45 -18.65
C PRO A 15 -7.94 0.92 -17.31
N TRP A 16 -7.46 0.38 -16.19
CA TRP A 16 -7.95 0.72 -14.85
C TRP A 16 -6.97 1.55 -14.00
N PHE A 17 -5.77 1.82 -14.53
CA PHE A 17 -4.88 2.75 -13.86
C PHE A 17 -5.40 4.18 -14.06
N ASN A 18 -4.89 5.11 -13.25
CA ASN A 18 -5.32 6.50 -13.28
C ASN A 18 -5.31 7.07 -14.71
N GLY A 19 -6.40 7.73 -15.09
CA GLY A 19 -6.60 8.28 -16.44
C GLY A 19 -6.99 7.25 -17.50
N LEU A 20 -7.61 6.13 -17.11
CA LEU A 20 -7.99 5.01 -17.99
C LEU A 20 -6.79 4.44 -18.75
N LYS A 21 -5.64 4.36 -18.07
CA LYS A 21 -4.39 3.84 -18.63
C LYS A 21 -4.20 2.37 -18.28
N GLY A 22 -3.47 1.67 -19.13
CA GLY A 22 -3.05 0.29 -18.96
C GLY A 22 -1.71 0.08 -19.68
N GLY A 23 -1.15 -1.12 -19.56
CA GLY A 23 0.08 -1.51 -20.23
C GLY A 23 1.34 -1.31 -19.39
N MET A 24 2.45 -1.83 -19.92
CA MET A 24 3.77 -1.77 -19.27
C MET A 24 4.29 -0.35 -19.08
N ASP A 25 3.89 0.59 -19.95
CA ASP A 25 4.30 2.00 -19.88
C ASP A 25 3.89 2.69 -18.58
N VAL A 26 2.78 2.25 -17.97
CA VAL A 26 2.35 2.75 -16.66
C VAL A 26 3.25 2.24 -15.54
N LEU A 27 3.73 1.00 -15.66
CA LEU A 27 4.64 0.37 -14.69
C LEU A 27 6.08 0.86 -14.83
N SER A 28 6.52 1.28 -16.01
CA SER A 28 7.84 1.92 -16.20
C SER A 28 7.80 3.44 -15.97
N GLY A 29 6.62 4.05 -15.94
CA GLY A 29 6.44 5.49 -15.75
C GLY A 29 6.50 5.98 -14.29
N VAL A 30 6.06 7.22 -14.08
CA VAL A 30 6.13 7.94 -12.79
C VAL A 30 5.28 7.32 -11.66
N THR A 31 4.29 6.49 -11.99
CA THR A 31 3.40 5.83 -11.02
C THR A 31 3.74 4.38 -10.73
N GLY A 32 4.63 3.76 -11.51
CA GLY A 32 4.87 2.32 -11.45
C GLY A 32 5.37 1.83 -10.09
N GLY A 33 6.25 2.61 -9.46
CA GLY A 33 6.85 2.22 -8.18
C GLY A 33 5.83 2.15 -7.05
N TYR A 34 4.80 3.02 -7.10
CA TYR A 34 3.71 2.99 -6.13
C TYR A 34 2.84 1.73 -6.32
N ILE A 35 2.62 1.29 -7.57
CA ILE A 35 1.88 0.06 -7.88
C ILE A 35 2.62 -1.17 -7.36
N ILE A 36 3.94 -1.23 -7.56
CA ILE A 36 4.79 -2.29 -7.00
C ILE A 36 4.74 -2.23 -5.47
N GLY A 37 4.79 -1.02 -4.90
CA GLY A 37 4.64 -0.77 -3.48
C GLY A 37 3.30 -1.29 -2.90
N PHE A 38 2.19 -1.21 -3.65
CA PHE A 38 0.91 -1.76 -3.22
C PHE A 38 0.96 -3.27 -3.01
N ILE A 39 1.67 -3.99 -3.88
CA ILE A 39 1.86 -5.43 -3.74
C ILE A 39 2.61 -5.73 -2.44
N ALA A 40 3.77 -5.11 -2.26
CA ALA A 40 4.60 -5.29 -1.06
C ALA A 40 3.85 -4.93 0.24
N ALA A 41 3.20 -3.77 0.27
CA ALA A 41 2.42 -3.32 1.41
C ALA A 41 1.28 -4.29 1.74
N SER A 42 0.54 -4.79 0.73
CA SER A 42 -0.55 -5.73 0.96
C SER A 42 -0.09 -7.08 1.52
N LEU A 43 1.10 -7.54 1.13
CA LEU A 43 1.69 -8.77 1.67
C LEU A 43 2.11 -8.60 3.13
N ILE A 44 2.75 -7.47 3.46
CA ILE A 44 3.17 -7.16 4.83
C ILE A 44 1.94 -7.05 5.74
N ILE A 45 0.97 -6.20 5.37
CA ILE A 45 -0.23 -5.96 6.18
C ILE A 45 -1.03 -7.26 6.35
N GLY A 46 -1.22 -8.03 5.27
CA GLY A 46 -1.92 -9.32 5.32
C GLY A 46 -1.22 -10.30 6.24
N TRP A 47 0.09 -10.47 6.09
CA TRP A 47 0.88 -11.41 6.92
C TRP A 47 0.78 -11.11 8.42
N PHE A 48 0.85 -9.83 8.82
CA PHE A 48 0.69 -9.46 10.23
C PHE A 48 -0.75 -9.68 10.72
N THR A 49 -1.75 -9.32 9.92
CA THR A 49 -3.17 -9.42 10.31
C THR A 49 -3.65 -10.88 10.40
N ASP A 50 -3.05 -11.77 9.62
CA ASP A 50 -3.33 -13.22 9.63
C ASP A 50 -2.60 -13.93 10.77
N ARG A 51 -1.46 -13.41 11.22
CA ARG A 51 -0.59 -14.07 12.22
C ARG A 51 -0.85 -13.60 13.65
N TYR A 52 -1.32 -12.37 13.82
CA TYR A 52 -1.52 -11.73 15.12
C TYR A 52 -2.94 -11.16 15.25
N VAL A 53 -3.71 -11.66 16.21
CA VAL A 53 -5.04 -11.17 16.56
C VAL A 53 -4.98 -9.73 17.03
N LYS A 54 -3.97 -9.36 17.82
CA LYS A 54 -3.79 -7.98 18.32
C LYS A 54 -3.58 -6.96 17.19
N SER A 55 -3.05 -7.40 16.05
CA SER A 55 -2.92 -6.54 14.87
C SER A 55 -4.26 -6.10 14.30
N ARG A 56 -5.37 -6.76 14.64
CA ARG A 56 -6.75 -6.42 14.22
C ARG A 56 -7.38 -5.32 15.06
N SER A 57 -6.73 -4.91 16.15
CA SER A 57 -7.14 -3.72 16.91
C SER A 57 -6.97 -2.46 16.06
N PHE A 58 -7.72 -1.41 16.39
CA PHE A 58 -7.57 -0.10 15.74
C PHE A 58 -6.10 0.36 15.70
N THR A 59 -5.40 0.27 16.83
CA THR A 59 -4.00 0.70 16.95
C THR A 59 -3.08 -0.16 16.09
N GLY A 60 -3.28 -1.49 16.09
CA GLY A 60 -2.52 -2.42 15.26
C GLY A 60 -2.70 -2.14 13.77
N LEU A 61 -3.95 -2.02 13.32
CA LEU A 61 -4.30 -1.72 11.94
C LEU A 61 -3.76 -0.36 11.52
N PHE A 62 -3.92 0.68 12.35
CA PHE A 62 -3.41 2.01 12.04
C PHE A 62 -1.88 2.00 11.88
N SER A 63 -1.13 1.36 12.79
CA SER A 63 0.32 1.19 12.65
C SER A 63 0.72 0.42 11.38
N LEU A 64 -0.02 -0.63 11.03
CA LEU A 64 0.21 -1.39 9.80
C LEU A 64 -0.08 -0.55 8.55
N MET A 65 -1.11 0.29 8.56
CA MET A 65 -1.41 1.21 7.47
C MET A 65 -0.29 2.25 7.29
N LEU A 66 0.26 2.80 8.38
CA LEU A 66 1.42 3.71 8.31
C LEU A 66 2.65 3.03 7.72
N LEU A 67 2.92 1.78 8.12
CA LEU A 67 3.98 0.97 7.53
C LEU A 67 3.74 0.73 6.04
N GLY A 68 2.50 0.41 5.65
CA GLY A 68 2.10 0.25 4.26
C GLY A 68 2.36 1.51 3.43
N ILE A 69 1.96 2.69 3.92
CA ILE A 69 2.21 3.98 3.28
C ILE A 69 3.71 4.21 3.10
N ALA A 70 4.51 3.96 4.14
CA ALA A 70 5.96 4.11 4.06
C ALA A 70 6.58 3.19 3.01
N VAL A 71 6.15 1.93 2.93
CA VAL A 71 6.59 0.97 1.92
C VAL A 71 6.19 1.44 0.51
N ILE A 72 4.96 1.90 0.33
CA ILE A 72 4.47 2.41 -0.96
C ILE A 72 5.30 3.60 -1.44
N TYR A 73 5.56 4.57 -0.57
CA TYR A 73 6.38 5.73 -0.91
C TYR A 73 7.84 5.37 -1.12
N LEU A 74 8.39 4.37 -0.41
CA LEU A 74 9.75 3.92 -0.65
C LEU A 74 9.93 3.47 -2.11
N PHE A 75 9.09 2.54 -2.58
CA PHE A 75 9.17 2.08 -3.98
C PHE A 75 8.79 3.18 -4.97
N GLY A 76 7.75 3.96 -4.67
CA GLY A 76 7.27 5.05 -5.52
C GLY A 76 8.30 6.15 -5.74
N VAL A 77 8.90 6.67 -4.67
CA VAL A 77 9.89 7.75 -4.73
C VAL A 77 11.20 7.28 -5.37
N ILE A 78 11.64 6.04 -5.12
CA ILE A 78 12.81 5.47 -5.78
C ILE A 78 12.60 5.47 -7.29
N GLN A 79 11.50 4.87 -7.77
CA GLN A 79 11.23 4.84 -9.22
C GLN A 79 11.03 6.25 -9.80
N LEU A 80 10.30 7.12 -9.09
CA LEU A 80 10.04 8.48 -9.54
C LEU A 80 11.34 9.28 -9.71
N SER A 81 12.30 9.12 -8.80
CA SER A 81 13.61 9.79 -8.89
C SER A 81 14.39 9.37 -10.14
N ILE A 82 14.35 8.06 -10.47
CA ILE A 82 14.99 7.51 -11.68
C ILE A 82 14.28 8.01 -12.94
N VAL A 83 12.95 7.93 -12.99
CA VAL A 83 12.16 8.29 -14.18
C VAL A 83 12.24 9.79 -14.49
N LEU A 84 12.25 10.65 -13.46
CA LEU A 84 12.36 12.10 -13.65
C LEU A 84 13.80 12.61 -13.69
N GLY A 85 14.80 11.78 -13.36
CA GLY A 85 16.20 12.20 -13.27
C GLY A 85 16.46 13.25 -12.20
N VAL A 86 15.68 13.25 -11.11
CA VAL A 86 15.81 14.20 -10.00
C VAL A 86 16.37 13.52 -8.75
N ASN A 87 16.93 14.31 -7.82
CA ASN A 87 17.41 13.76 -6.56
C ASN A 87 16.24 13.23 -5.68
N ALA A 88 16.57 12.41 -4.68
CA ALA A 88 15.59 11.77 -3.82
C ALA A 88 14.71 12.77 -3.05
N GLN A 89 15.27 13.89 -2.60
CA GLN A 89 14.52 14.94 -1.91
C GLN A 89 13.43 15.53 -2.82
N ARG A 90 13.79 15.88 -4.05
CA ARG A 90 12.85 16.45 -5.00
C ARG A 90 11.79 15.44 -5.43
N ALA A 91 12.17 14.17 -5.61
CA ALA A 91 11.21 13.10 -5.87
C ALA A 91 10.22 12.92 -4.71
N PHE A 92 10.68 13.03 -3.45
CA PHE A 92 9.81 12.97 -2.28
C PHE A 92 8.85 14.16 -2.21
N GLU A 93 9.33 15.38 -2.45
CA GLU A 93 8.50 16.60 -2.49
C GLU A 93 7.39 16.51 -3.55
N LEU A 94 7.67 15.89 -4.70
CA LEU A 94 6.72 15.76 -5.80
C LEU A 94 5.79 14.55 -5.64
N GLY A 95 6.32 13.44 -5.13
CA GLY A 95 5.68 12.13 -5.19
C GLY A 95 5.04 11.64 -3.89
N ALA A 96 5.45 12.17 -2.74
CA ALA A 96 4.96 11.72 -1.44
C ALA A 96 4.39 12.88 -0.60
N LEU A 97 5.14 13.98 -0.46
CA LEU A 97 4.77 15.10 0.41
C LEU A 97 3.33 15.62 0.26
N PRO A 98 2.81 15.87 -0.97
CA PRO A 98 1.43 16.37 -1.12
C PRO A 98 0.35 15.34 -0.75
N PHE A 99 0.69 14.05 -0.70
CA PHE A 99 -0.27 12.97 -0.47
C PHE A 99 -0.30 12.50 0.99
N ILE A 100 0.75 12.76 1.79
CA ILE A 100 0.86 12.33 3.19
C ILE A 100 -0.38 12.69 4.00
N GLY A 101 -0.84 13.94 3.93
CA GLY A 101 -1.98 14.40 4.75
C GLY A 101 -3.27 13.63 4.43
N VAL A 102 -3.54 13.41 3.15
CA VAL A 102 -4.71 12.66 2.68
C VAL A 102 -4.58 11.17 3.02
N ASP A 103 -3.38 10.60 2.90
CA ASP A 103 -3.16 9.18 3.17
C ASP A 103 -3.20 8.87 4.68
N LEU A 104 -2.76 9.78 5.55
CA LEU A 104 -2.97 9.69 6.99
C LEU A 104 -4.46 9.71 7.35
N TYR A 105 -5.22 10.61 6.71
CA TYR A 105 -6.67 10.68 6.92
C TYR A 105 -7.37 9.39 6.45
N LYS A 106 -7.00 8.86 5.27
CA LYS A 106 -7.50 7.56 4.81
C LYS A 106 -7.12 6.43 5.76
N ALA A 107 -5.89 6.39 6.25
CA ALA A 107 -5.43 5.37 7.19
C ALA A 107 -6.26 5.38 8.48
N LEU A 108 -6.62 6.56 8.98
CA LEU A 108 -7.48 6.71 10.16
C LEU A 108 -8.88 6.13 9.92
N ILE A 109 -9.51 6.47 8.79
CA ILE A 109 -10.82 5.95 8.41
C ILE A 109 -10.77 4.43 8.24
N VAL A 110 -9.80 3.94 7.48
CA VAL A 110 -9.66 2.51 7.18
C VAL A 110 -9.40 1.72 8.45
N ALA A 111 -8.52 2.19 9.35
CA ALA A 111 -8.27 1.50 10.62
C ALA A 111 -9.53 1.42 11.48
N THR A 112 -10.36 2.47 11.49
CA THR A 112 -11.64 2.48 12.23
C THR A 112 -12.63 1.47 11.65
N ILE A 113 -12.83 1.48 10.33
CA ILE A 113 -13.75 0.56 9.65
C ILE A 113 -13.25 -0.87 9.76
N ALA A 114 -11.97 -1.11 9.49
CA ALA A 114 -11.37 -2.43 9.51
C ALA A 114 -11.41 -3.04 10.93
N ALA A 115 -11.15 -2.26 11.98
CA ALA A 115 -11.29 -2.74 13.35
C ALA A 115 -12.74 -3.12 13.71
N ALA A 116 -13.74 -2.47 13.11
CA ALA A 116 -15.14 -2.78 13.34
C ALA A 116 -15.62 -4.05 12.62
N ILE A 117 -15.07 -4.35 11.44
CA ILE A 117 -15.49 -5.51 10.63
C ILE A 117 -14.61 -6.74 10.79
N THR A 118 -13.36 -6.57 11.23
CA THR A 118 -12.41 -7.70 11.34
C THR A 118 -12.71 -8.49 12.61
N PRO A 119 -12.85 -9.83 12.53
CA PRO A 119 -13.13 -10.66 13.70
C PRO A 119 -12.00 -10.54 14.72
N GLY A 120 -12.34 -10.09 15.93
CA GLY A 120 -11.41 -10.07 17.08
C GLY A 120 -11.16 -11.45 17.70
N THR A 121 -11.89 -12.47 17.25
CA THR A 121 -11.71 -13.86 17.70
C THR A 121 -10.57 -14.51 16.94
N ALA A 122 -9.81 -15.33 17.66
CA ALA A 122 -8.76 -16.11 17.03
C ALA A 122 -9.32 -17.18 16.08
N TYR A 123 -8.60 -17.47 15.00
CA TYR A 123 -8.90 -18.56 14.10
C TYR A 123 -7.63 -19.32 13.72
N GLY A 124 -7.61 -20.65 13.94
CA GLY A 124 -6.47 -21.48 13.61
C GLY A 124 -5.29 -21.34 14.59
N SER A 125 -4.07 -21.26 14.07
CA SER A 125 -2.81 -21.26 14.86
C SER A 125 -2.21 -19.86 15.02
N GLU A 126 -3.03 -18.88 15.40
CA GLU A 126 -2.59 -17.50 15.64
C GLU A 126 -1.78 -17.41 16.94
N ILE A 127 -0.77 -16.53 16.99
CA ILE A 127 0.27 -16.60 18.04
C ILE A 127 -0.20 -16.04 19.38
N ASP A 128 -1.14 -15.11 19.37
CA ASP A 128 -1.57 -14.31 20.51
C ASP A 128 -3.04 -14.57 20.90
N SER A 129 -3.58 -15.72 20.48
CA SER A 129 -4.88 -16.24 20.89
C SER A 129 -4.82 -16.87 22.28
N ASN A 130 -4.81 -16.04 23.32
CA ASN A 130 -4.99 -16.49 24.71
C ASN A 130 -6.43 -16.29 25.15
#